data_AF-A0A843FZ89-F1
#
_entry.id   AF-A0A843FZ89-F1
#
_cell.length_a   1.000
_cell.length_b   1.000
_cell.length_c   1.000
_cell.angle_alpha   90.00
_cell.angle_beta   90.00
_cell.angle_gamma   90.00
#
_symmetry.space_group_name_H-M   'P 1'
#
loop_
_entity.id
_entity.type
_entity.pdbx_description
1 polymer ?
#
loop_
_entity_poly.entity_id
_entity_poly.type
_entity_poly.pdbx_seq_one_letter_code
_entity_poly.pdbx_strand_id
1 'polypeptide(L)'
;YLFSGQLNTQNWTGIKGDTYSTHNFLEKICADAPETETDTETETDTNTPDTSGSNNPSPDANTGIVKYPVSDAHNNGVSDGGNRIPDIILPFGEPVYPVGDKQRAVCIAHAMHLKSKLTLTQSTRILSKSFGITANILPATDSRITAYAKFAGEMFSIADFKAICKTDKTADYKAEIELEFTKYPQITKESASAINSGRAVIIGPGHLSTISPVLACRPMRKLLKKSFTIAVLPRLPADYVPGRYIALDRIIETYRGFADILIQDIKDEYCIPNATRINTDTDSPYKAESLAWEIMSHLGSR
;
A
#
# COMPACT_ATOMS: atom_id res chain seq x y z
N TYR A 1 -11.83 -6.26 4.07
CA TYR A 1 -12.33 -6.51 5.44
C TYR A 1 -12.36 -5.28 6.35
N LEU A 2 -11.64 -4.18 6.07
CA LEU A 2 -11.72 -2.95 6.87
C LEU A 2 -13.16 -2.41 6.99
N PHE A 3 -13.81 -2.13 5.86
CA PHE A 3 -15.19 -1.64 5.82
C PHE A 3 -16.27 -2.69 6.07
N SER A 4 -15.89 -3.93 6.40
CA SER A 4 -16.84 -5.01 6.69
C SER A 4 -16.99 -5.29 8.19
N GLY A 5 -16.36 -4.49 9.06
CA GLY A 5 -16.34 -4.73 10.50
C GLY A 5 -15.53 -5.96 10.92
N GLN A 6 -14.72 -6.52 10.01
CA GLN A 6 -13.93 -7.73 10.24
C GLN A 6 -12.44 -7.47 10.43
N LEU A 7 -12.00 -6.20 10.45
CA LEU A 7 -10.60 -5.87 10.78
C LEU A 7 -10.26 -6.33 12.20
N ASN A 8 -9.08 -6.90 12.39
CA ASN A 8 -8.53 -7.01 13.72
C ASN A 8 -8.08 -5.63 14.23
N THR A 9 -8.85 -5.03 15.14
CA THR A 9 -8.58 -3.70 15.69
C THR A 9 -7.55 -3.69 16.82
N GLN A 10 -7.03 -4.84 17.25
CA GLN A 10 -5.99 -4.90 18.29
C GLN A 10 -4.62 -4.54 17.73
N ASN A 11 -4.29 -5.07 16.56
CA ASN A 11 -3.05 -4.81 15.83
C ASN A 11 -3.28 -3.95 14.57
N TRP A 12 -4.54 -3.70 14.22
CA TRP A 12 -4.99 -3.03 12.99
C TRP A 12 -4.69 -3.80 11.70
N THR A 13 -4.30 -5.08 11.78
CA THR A 13 -3.83 -5.90 10.66
C THR A 13 -4.63 -7.20 10.53
N GLY A 14 -4.93 -7.62 9.30
CA GLY A 14 -5.61 -8.89 9.07
C GLY A 14 -7.06 -8.92 9.57
N ILE A 15 -7.59 -10.14 9.69
CA ILE A 15 -9.01 -10.37 10.01
C ILE A 15 -9.18 -10.70 11.49
N LYS A 16 -10.24 -10.19 12.12
CA LYS A 16 -10.57 -10.46 13.53
C LYS A 16 -10.82 -11.95 13.74
N GLY A 17 -10.13 -12.52 14.74
CA GLY A 17 -10.23 -13.94 15.06
C GLY A 17 -9.73 -14.84 13.93
N ASP A 18 -8.73 -14.39 13.19
CA ASP A 18 -8.03 -15.24 12.22
C ASP A 18 -7.12 -16.24 12.94
N THR A 19 -6.92 -17.39 12.32
CA THR A 19 -5.97 -18.42 12.78
C THR A 19 -4.72 -18.36 11.91
N TYR A 20 -3.62 -18.93 12.38
CA TYR A 20 -2.35 -18.96 11.65
C TYR A 20 -1.89 -20.40 11.39
N SER A 21 -2.83 -21.35 11.36
CA SER A 21 -2.52 -22.77 11.24
C SER A 21 -1.79 -23.08 9.94
N THR A 22 -2.21 -22.47 8.82
CA THR A 22 -1.54 -22.65 7.53
C THR A 22 -0.14 -22.04 7.55
N HIS A 23 0.01 -20.85 8.14
CA HIS A 23 1.28 -20.16 8.20
C HIS A 23 2.30 -20.93 9.06
N ASN A 24 1.91 -21.34 10.27
CA ASN A 24 2.78 -22.11 11.16
C ASN A 24 3.17 -23.46 10.55
N PHE A 25 2.27 -24.09 9.79
CA PHE A 25 2.60 -25.31 9.05
C PHE A 25 3.57 -25.03 7.90
N LEU A 26 3.40 -23.91 7.18
CA LEU A 26 4.30 -23.48 6.12
C LEU A 26 5.72 -23.23 6.65
N GLU A 27 5.86 -22.54 7.79
CA GLU A 27 7.16 -22.36 8.44
C GLU A 27 7.82 -23.70 8.76
N LYS A 28 7.06 -24.65 9.31
CA LYS A 28 7.57 -25.98 9.66
C LYS A 28 8.10 -26.75 8.45
N ILE A 29 7.41 -26.71 7.31
CA ILE A 29 7.83 -27.45 6.10
C ILE A 29 8.94 -26.73 5.32
N CYS A 30 9.04 -25.40 5.45
CA CYS A 30 10.08 -24.61 4.81
C CYS A 30 11.37 -24.54 5.65
N ALA A 31 11.33 -24.87 6.94
CA ALA A 31 12.49 -24.87 7.83
C ALA A 31 13.59 -25.87 7.42
N ASP A 32 13.23 -26.94 6.70
CA ASP A 32 14.15 -28.01 6.27
C ASP A 32 14.65 -27.82 4.82
N ALA A 33 14.31 -26.72 4.14
CA ALA A 33 14.78 -26.46 2.79
C ALA A 33 16.28 -26.05 2.85
N PRO A 34 17.17 -26.72 2.10
CA PRO A 34 18.57 -26.33 2.05
C PRO A 34 18.68 -24.89 1.54
N GLU A 35 19.48 -24.07 2.22
CA GLU A 35 19.93 -22.79 1.67
C GLU A 35 20.54 -23.11 0.30
N THR A 36 20.00 -22.53 -0.78
CA THR A 36 20.59 -22.70 -2.10
C THR A 36 21.98 -22.08 -2.05
N GLU A 37 23.01 -22.90 -1.92
CA GLU A 37 24.38 -22.55 -2.29
C GLU A 37 24.31 -22.02 -3.72
N THR A 38 24.62 -20.74 -3.89
CA THR A 38 24.86 -20.17 -5.22
C THR A 38 26.18 -20.72 -5.72
N ASP A 39 26.18 -21.96 -6.18
CA ASP A 39 27.28 -22.51 -6.96
C ASP A 39 27.28 -21.78 -8.30
N THR A 40 28.16 -20.80 -8.41
CA THR A 40 28.56 -20.19 -9.66
C THR A 40 29.35 -21.21 -10.47
N GLU A 41 28.66 -22.13 -11.16
CA GLU A 41 29.27 -22.88 -12.24
C GLU A 41 29.32 -21.99 -13.49
N THR A 42 30.51 -21.44 -13.74
CA THR A 42 30.88 -20.84 -15.01
C THR A 42 31.03 -21.95 -16.06
N GLU A 43 30.00 -22.19 -16.87
CA GLU A 43 30.18 -22.90 -18.14
C GLU A 43 30.39 -21.92 -19.29
N THR A 44 31.66 -21.77 -19.65
CA THR A 44 32.09 -21.45 -21.01
C THR A 44 31.78 -22.65 -21.91
N ASP A 45 31.03 -22.48 -23.00
CA ASP A 45 31.55 -22.46 -24.38
C ASP A 45 30.46 -22.73 -25.44
N THR A 46 30.66 -22.08 -26.58
CA THR A 46 30.13 -22.18 -27.95
C THR A 46 29.23 -23.35 -28.39
N ASN A 47 28.07 -23.00 -28.99
CA ASN A 47 27.63 -23.32 -30.37
C ASN A 47 26.09 -23.34 -30.53
N THR A 48 25.57 -22.54 -31.46
CA THR A 48 24.28 -22.79 -32.15
C THR A 48 24.52 -23.77 -33.32
N PRO A 49 23.61 -24.74 -33.55
CA PRO A 49 22.52 -24.49 -34.50
C PRO A 49 21.15 -25.11 -34.12
N ASP A 50 20.20 -24.81 -34.99
CA ASP A 50 18.73 -24.79 -34.88
C ASP A 50 17.97 -26.13 -34.65
N THR A 51 16.72 -25.98 -34.18
CA THR A 51 15.55 -26.90 -34.17
C THR A 51 15.49 -28.12 -33.23
N SER A 52 14.65 -28.03 -32.19
CA SER A 52 13.43 -28.85 -31.98
C SER A 52 12.95 -28.76 -30.51
N GLY A 53 11.65 -28.96 -30.31
CA GLY A 53 10.90 -28.46 -29.16
C GLY A 53 11.29 -28.99 -27.77
N SER A 54 11.21 -28.08 -26.80
CA SER A 54 10.97 -28.38 -25.40
C SER A 54 10.45 -27.10 -24.75
N ASN A 55 9.12 -27.02 -24.64
CA ASN A 55 8.42 -25.99 -23.90
C ASN A 55 8.80 -26.10 -22.43
N ASN A 56 9.62 -25.17 -21.93
CA ASN A 56 9.71 -24.90 -20.51
C ASN A 56 9.00 -23.57 -20.23
N PRO A 57 7.84 -23.58 -19.56
CA PRO A 57 7.06 -22.37 -19.36
C PRO A 57 7.75 -21.46 -18.34
N SER A 58 8.02 -20.22 -18.77
CA SER A 58 8.31 -19.10 -17.87
C SER A 58 7.30 -19.09 -16.72
N PRO A 59 7.70 -18.95 -15.44
CA PRO A 59 6.76 -18.70 -14.35
C PRO A 59 6.24 -17.26 -14.46
N ASP A 60 5.50 -17.00 -15.54
CA ASP A 60 4.72 -15.82 -15.78
C ASP A 60 3.42 -15.90 -15.00
N ALA A 61 2.94 -14.72 -14.61
CA ALA A 61 1.62 -14.44 -14.07
C ALA A 61 1.42 -14.87 -12.61
N ASN A 62 1.59 -13.91 -11.71
CA ASN A 62 0.61 -13.60 -10.66
C ASN A 62 1.16 -12.44 -9.82
N THR A 63 0.45 -11.31 -9.77
CA THR A 63 0.18 -10.63 -8.49
C THR A 63 -0.63 -9.39 -8.75
N GLY A 64 -1.77 -9.36 -8.08
CA GLY A 64 -2.56 -8.17 -7.97
C GLY A 64 -3.23 -8.05 -6.60
N ILE A 65 -2.94 -6.91 -5.95
CA ILE A 65 -3.88 -5.88 -5.46
C ILE A 65 -4.21 -5.91 -3.92
N VAL A 66 -4.44 -4.84 -3.08
CA VAL A 66 -4.59 -3.32 -3.09
C VAL A 66 -4.25 -2.78 -1.67
N LYS A 67 -3.84 -1.50 -1.51
CA LYS A 67 -4.16 -0.68 -0.32
C LYS A 67 -4.72 0.71 -0.69
N TYR A 68 -5.89 1.04 -0.14
CA TYR A 68 -6.29 2.29 0.55
C TYR A 68 -7.79 2.23 0.89
N PRO A 69 -8.15 2.59 2.14
CA PRO A 69 -8.35 3.97 2.53
C PRO A 69 -7.23 4.46 3.44
N VAL A 70 -6.98 5.76 3.37
CA VAL A 70 -5.95 6.39 4.18
C VAL A 70 -6.52 6.67 5.57
N SER A 71 -6.01 5.95 6.56
CA SER A 71 -5.92 6.41 7.94
C SER A 71 -4.73 5.70 8.58
N ASP A 72 -3.55 6.31 8.53
CA ASP A 72 -2.49 6.01 9.50
C ASP A 72 -2.99 6.39 10.89
N ALA A 73 -3.60 5.43 11.57
CA ALA A 73 -3.38 5.23 12.99
C ALA A 73 -2.76 3.84 13.15
N HIS A 74 -1.43 3.83 13.27
CA HIS A 74 -0.63 2.69 13.71
C HIS A 74 -1.05 1.33 13.13
N ASN A 75 -0.84 1.17 11.83
CA ASN A 75 -1.26 -0.04 11.11
C ASN A 75 -0.05 -0.82 10.56
N ASN A 76 0.57 -1.63 11.43
CA ASN A 76 1.74 -2.47 11.14
C ASN A 76 1.38 -3.77 10.38
N GLY A 77 0.33 -3.73 9.56
CA GLY A 77 0.01 -4.79 8.63
C GLY A 77 0.88 -4.57 7.43
N VAL A 78 1.98 -5.31 7.38
CA VAL A 78 2.93 -5.37 6.26
C VAL A 78 2.15 -5.37 4.95
N SER A 79 2.01 -4.17 4.40
CA SER A 79 1.80 -3.98 2.99
C SER A 79 3.10 -3.39 2.55
N ASP A 80 3.81 -4.19 1.80
CA ASP A 80 4.55 -3.64 0.71
C ASP A 80 3.69 -2.56 0.00
N GLY A 81 4.21 -1.36 -0.25
CA GLY A 81 3.48 -0.27 -0.91
C GLY A 81 3.12 -0.58 -2.39
N GLY A 82 2.94 -1.85 -2.75
CA GLY A 82 2.61 -2.34 -4.07
C GLY A 82 1.31 -3.14 -4.07
N ASN A 83 0.82 -3.44 -5.28
CA ASN A 83 -0.25 -4.39 -5.55
C ASN A 83 0.18 -5.85 -5.28
N ARG A 84 0.90 -6.12 -4.18
CA ARG A 84 1.27 -7.49 -3.81
C ARG A 84 0.12 -8.12 -3.04
N ILE A 85 -0.40 -9.21 -3.59
CA ILE A 85 -0.96 -10.28 -2.76
C ILE A 85 0.26 -10.84 -2.03
N PRO A 86 0.25 -11.07 -0.71
CA PRO A 86 1.32 -11.83 -0.07
C PRO A 86 1.46 -13.12 -0.88
N ASP A 87 2.62 -13.33 -1.48
CA ASP A 87 2.82 -14.39 -2.45
C ASP A 87 2.29 -15.70 -1.87
N ILE A 88 1.29 -16.28 -2.54
CA ILE A 88 0.67 -17.55 -2.11
C ILE A 88 1.72 -18.68 -2.14
N ILE A 89 2.80 -18.47 -2.89
CA ILE A 89 4.00 -19.30 -2.97
C ILE A 89 5.18 -18.34 -2.98
N LEU A 90 5.85 -18.17 -1.84
CA LEU A 90 7.15 -17.50 -1.80
C LEU A 90 8.20 -18.45 -2.39
N PRO A 91 9.24 -17.94 -3.07
CA PRO A 91 10.45 -18.72 -3.33
C PRO A 91 10.99 -19.26 -2.01
N PHE A 92 11.58 -20.47 -2.02
CA PHE A 92 12.26 -21.02 -0.85
C PHE A 92 13.30 -20.01 -0.33
N GLY A 93 13.26 -19.69 0.96
CA GLY A 93 14.26 -18.83 1.63
C GLY A 93 13.83 -17.38 1.96
N GLU A 94 12.71 -16.89 1.45
CA GLU A 94 12.20 -15.55 1.81
C GLU A 94 11.41 -15.57 3.15
N PRO A 95 11.54 -14.54 4.02
CA PRO A 95 10.81 -14.48 5.28
C PRO A 95 9.30 -14.51 5.02
N VAL A 96 8.64 -15.57 5.49
CA VAL A 96 7.18 -15.71 5.37
C VAL A 96 6.53 -14.74 6.35
N TYR A 97 5.94 -13.66 5.85
CA TYR A 97 5.12 -12.81 6.70
C TYR A 97 3.93 -13.60 7.26
N PRO A 98 3.59 -13.44 8.56
CA PRO A 98 2.47 -14.13 9.15
C PRO A 98 1.16 -13.64 8.52
N VAL A 99 0.58 -14.48 7.66
CA VAL A 99 -0.72 -14.27 7.01
C VAL A 99 -1.71 -15.27 7.58
N GLY A 100 -2.78 -14.75 8.19
CA GLY A 100 -3.85 -15.56 8.76
C GLY A 100 -4.64 -16.35 7.70
N ASP A 101 -5.31 -17.41 8.13
CA ASP A 101 -6.00 -18.37 7.26
C ASP A 101 -7.16 -17.74 6.47
N LYS A 102 -7.98 -16.90 7.11
CA LYS A 102 -9.05 -16.13 6.45
C LYS A 102 -8.46 -15.08 5.51
N GLN A 103 -7.41 -14.38 5.93
CA GLN A 103 -6.72 -13.42 5.06
C GLN A 103 -6.15 -14.13 3.81
N ARG A 104 -5.58 -15.31 3.98
CA ARG A 104 -5.09 -16.15 2.88
C ARG A 104 -6.23 -16.59 1.96
N ALA A 105 -7.39 -16.94 2.48
CA ALA A 105 -8.56 -17.26 1.66
C ALA A 105 -8.98 -16.08 0.76
N VAL A 106 -8.91 -14.84 1.26
CA VAL A 106 -9.17 -13.63 0.45
C VAL A 106 -8.11 -13.46 -0.65
N CYS A 107 -6.84 -13.69 -0.33
CA CYS A 107 -5.73 -13.65 -1.28
C CYS A 107 -5.92 -14.68 -2.40
N ILE A 108 -6.30 -15.92 -2.05
CA ILE A 108 -6.60 -16.99 -3.01
C ILE A 108 -7.78 -16.60 -3.91
N ALA A 109 -8.87 -16.09 -3.34
CA ALA A 109 -10.03 -15.65 -4.13
C ALA A 109 -9.65 -14.54 -5.13
N HIS A 110 -8.85 -13.55 -4.70
CA HIS A 110 -8.30 -12.53 -5.59
C HIS A 110 -7.49 -13.14 -6.73
N ALA A 111 -6.55 -14.05 -6.42
CA ALA A 111 -5.72 -14.70 -7.42
C ALA A 111 -6.54 -15.53 -8.41
N MET A 112 -7.57 -16.25 -7.94
CA MET A 112 -8.48 -17.02 -8.80
C MET A 112 -9.24 -16.10 -9.77
N HIS A 113 -9.78 -14.97 -9.30
CA HIS A 113 -10.46 -14.00 -10.15
C HIS A 113 -9.54 -13.46 -11.26
N LEU A 114 -8.30 -13.08 -10.91
CA LEU A 114 -7.32 -12.56 -11.87
C LEU A 114 -6.91 -13.63 -12.88
N LYS A 115 -6.72 -14.89 -12.44
CA LYS A 115 -6.44 -16.02 -13.33
C LYS A 115 -7.59 -16.26 -14.32
N SER A 116 -8.83 -16.05 -13.88
CA SER A 116 -10.03 -16.06 -14.70
C SER A 116 -10.23 -14.79 -15.55
N LYS A 117 -9.17 -13.99 -15.75
CA LYS A 117 -9.15 -12.77 -16.58
C LYS A 117 -10.08 -11.66 -16.11
N LEU A 118 -10.54 -11.69 -14.86
CA LEU A 118 -11.18 -10.52 -14.26
C LEU A 118 -10.13 -9.45 -14.01
N THR A 119 -10.53 -8.20 -14.23
CA THR A 119 -9.78 -7.04 -13.78
C THR A 119 -9.78 -6.98 -12.27
N LEU A 120 -8.90 -6.14 -11.74
CA LEU A 120 -8.91 -5.91 -10.32
C LEU A 120 -10.22 -5.35 -9.82
N THR A 121 -10.69 -4.31 -10.51
CA THR A 121 -11.86 -3.56 -10.11
C THR A 121 -13.06 -4.49 -10.00
N GLN A 122 -13.18 -5.46 -10.91
CA GLN A 122 -14.17 -6.53 -10.85
C GLN A 122 -13.97 -7.45 -9.64
N SER A 123 -12.74 -7.94 -9.40
CA SER A 123 -12.42 -8.80 -8.26
C SER A 123 -12.73 -8.12 -6.91
N THR A 124 -12.30 -6.87 -6.74
CA THR A 124 -12.58 -6.05 -5.55
C THR A 124 -14.08 -5.83 -5.36
N ARG A 125 -14.84 -5.62 -6.44
CA ARG A 125 -16.30 -5.47 -6.37
C ARG A 125 -16.99 -6.76 -5.90
N ILE A 126 -16.59 -7.91 -6.44
CA ILE A 126 -17.13 -9.22 -6.05
C ILE A 126 -16.88 -9.46 -4.55
N LEU A 127 -15.64 -9.26 -4.10
CA LEU A 127 -15.27 -9.47 -2.70
C LEU A 127 -15.94 -8.46 -1.77
N SER A 128 -16.04 -7.19 -2.17
CA SER A 128 -16.74 -6.17 -1.38
C SER A 128 -18.20 -6.57 -1.16
N LYS A 129 -18.88 -7.08 -2.20
CA LYS A 129 -20.24 -7.60 -2.11
C LYS A 129 -20.34 -8.81 -1.18
N SER A 130 -19.42 -9.78 -1.27
CA SER A 130 -19.44 -10.95 -0.37
C SER A 130 -19.20 -10.59 1.09
N PHE A 131 -18.44 -9.51 1.33
CA PHE A 131 -18.21 -8.97 2.68
C PHE A 131 -19.33 -8.05 3.19
N GLY A 132 -20.39 -7.80 2.40
CA GLY A 132 -21.45 -6.86 2.77
C GLY A 132 -20.98 -5.40 2.86
N ILE A 133 -19.89 -5.05 2.18
CA ILE A 133 -19.35 -3.69 2.18
C ILE A 133 -20.21 -2.81 1.28
N THR A 134 -20.76 -1.74 1.86
CA THR A 134 -21.57 -0.75 1.15
C THR A 134 -20.75 0.38 0.52
N ALA A 135 -19.54 0.63 1.04
CA ALA A 135 -18.60 1.59 0.48
C ALA A 135 -18.08 1.11 -0.90
N ASN A 136 -17.92 2.05 -1.83
CA ASN A 136 -17.32 1.78 -3.14
C ASN A 136 -15.80 1.67 -3.01
N ILE A 137 -15.28 0.44 -2.91
CA ILE A 137 -13.84 0.19 -2.85
C ILE A 137 -13.29 0.10 -4.27
N LEU A 138 -12.50 1.09 -4.66
CA LEU A 138 -12.07 1.27 -6.04
C LEU A 138 -10.56 1.22 -6.23
N PRO A 139 -10.17 0.40 -7.21
CA PRO A 139 -8.91 0.46 -7.91
C PRO A 139 -8.31 1.80 -8.20
N ALA A 140 -7.15 2.21 -7.68
CA ALA A 140 -6.45 3.33 -8.34
C ALA A 140 -6.16 2.96 -9.81
N THR A 141 -5.65 1.75 -10.05
CA THR A 141 -5.40 1.17 -11.37
C THR A 141 -5.65 -0.34 -11.36
N ASP A 142 -6.01 -0.92 -12.50
CA ASP A 142 -5.99 -2.38 -12.71
C ASP A 142 -4.59 -2.89 -13.13
N SER A 143 -3.63 -1.98 -13.34
CA SER A 143 -2.26 -2.33 -13.72
C SER A 143 -1.41 -2.71 -12.51
N ARG A 144 -0.36 -3.51 -12.73
CA ARG A 144 0.64 -3.82 -11.69
C ARG A 144 1.49 -2.57 -11.42
N ILE A 145 1.64 -2.27 -10.14
CA ILE A 145 2.59 -1.28 -9.62
C ILE A 145 3.12 -1.78 -8.29
N THR A 146 4.43 -1.72 -8.12
CA THR A 146 5.11 -2.13 -6.89
C THR A 146 5.94 -0.97 -6.35
N ALA A 147 5.84 -0.67 -5.06
CA ALA A 147 6.76 0.26 -4.41
C ALA A 147 7.86 -0.49 -3.66
N TYR A 148 9.05 0.08 -3.71
CA TYR A 148 10.23 -0.37 -2.99
C TYR A 148 10.78 0.79 -2.15
N ALA A 149 11.35 0.46 -0.99
CA ALA A 149 12.12 1.41 -0.20
C ALA A 149 13.57 1.34 -0.64
N LYS A 150 14.14 2.49 -1.01
CA LYS A 150 15.56 2.63 -1.26
C LYS A 150 16.22 3.29 -0.07
N PHE A 151 17.15 2.59 0.55
CA PHE A 151 17.85 3.04 1.74
C PHE A 151 19.32 2.61 1.68
N ALA A 152 20.24 3.54 1.96
CA ALA A 152 21.68 3.31 1.91
C ALA A 152 22.22 2.71 0.59
N GLY A 153 21.53 2.95 -0.54
CA GLY A 153 21.91 2.42 -1.86
C GLY A 153 21.30 1.06 -2.19
N GLU A 154 20.64 0.41 -1.22
CA GLU A 154 19.98 -0.89 -1.39
C GLU A 154 18.48 -0.74 -1.58
N MET A 155 17.88 -1.71 -2.26
CA MET A 155 16.46 -1.77 -2.59
C MET A 155 15.79 -2.86 -1.76
N PHE A 156 14.79 -2.48 -0.99
CA PHE A 156 14.01 -3.37 -0.14
C PHE A 156 12.57 -3.37 -0.58
N SER A 157 11.89 -4.51 -0.45
CA SER A 157 10.43 -4.44 -0.42
C SER A 157 10.02 -3.57 0.77
N ILE A 158 8.91 -2.84 0.64
CA ILE A 158 8.43 -2.00 1.75
C ILE A 158 8.14 -2.85 3.01
N ALA A 159 7.81 -4.12 2.82
CA ALA A 159 7.63 -5.09 3.90
C ALA A 159 8.95 -5.34 4.67
N ASP A 160 10.01 -5.69 3.94
CA ASP A 160 11.31 -6.02 4.53
C ASP A 160 11.96 -4.81 5.16
N PHE A 161 11.82 -3.65 4.50
CA PHE A 161 12.29 -2.39 5.06
C PHE A 161 11.66 -2.11 6.42
N LYS A 162 10.34 -2.28 6.56
CA LYS A 162 9.65 -2.14 7.84
C LYS A 162 10.10 -3.19 8.86
N ALA A 163 10.39 -4.42 8.42
CA ALA A 163 10.86 -5.49 9.29
C ALA A 163 12.28 -5.24 9.81
N ILE A 164 13.16 -4.65 9.00
CA ILE A 164 14.52 -4.24 9.39
C ILE A 164 14.46 -3.08 10.37
N CYS A 165 13.54 -2.15 10.15
CA CYS A 165 13.43 -0.92 10.92
C CYS A 165 12.55 -1.01 12.18
N LYS A 166 12.22 -2.23 12.66
CA LYS A 166 11.24 -2.50 13.75
C LYS A 166 11.30 -1.59 14.98
N THR A 167 12.48 -1.04 15.32
CA THR A 167 12.68 -0.18 16.50
C THR A 167 12.64 1.32 16.19
N ASP A 168 12.76 1.71 14.92
CA ASP A 168 12.80 3.11 14.50
C ASP A 168 11.46 3.52 13.86
N LYS A 169 10.61 4.13 14.67
CA LYS A 169 9.30 4.68 14.23
C LYS A 169 9.41 5.75 13.14
N THR A 170 10.61 6.26 12.87
CA THR A 170 10.86 7.28 11.84
C THR A 170 11.48 6.73 10.57
N ALA A 171 11.74 5.42 10.50
CA ALA A 171 12.40 4.81 9.35
C ALA A 171 11.62 4.96 8.05
N ASP A 172 10.29 4.91 8.10
CA ASP A 172 9.41 5.17 6.95
C ASP A 172 9.63 6.57 6.35
N TYR A 173 10.27 7.49 7.08
CA TYR A 173 10.64 8.83 6.61
C TYR A 173 12.08 8.96 6.12
N LYS A 174 12.90 7.91 6.26
CA LYS A 174 14.34 7.91 5.94
C LYS A 174 14.66 7.26 4.60
N ALA A 175 13.75 6.45 4.05
CA ALA A 175 13.92 5.82 2.74
C ALA A 175 13.29 6.66 1.61
N GLU A 176 13.90 6.60 0.43
CA GLU A 176 13.25 7.01 -0.80
C GLU A 176 12.29 5.91 -1.28
N ILE A 177 11.32 6.30 -2.10
CA ILE A 177 10.38 5.35 -2.70
C ILE A 177 10.62 5.27 -4.19
N GLU A 178 10.93 4.06 -4.67
CA GLU A 178 11.01 3.75 -6.08
C GLU A 178 9.80 2.89 -6.50
N LEU A 179 9.31 3.13 -7.71
CA LEU A 179 8.12 2.46 -8.25
C LEU A 179 8.49 1.62 -9.46
N GLU A 180 8.10 0.35 -9.43
CA GLU A 180 8.25 -0.58 -10.54
C GLU A 180 6.90 -0.79 -11.24
N PHE A 181 6.90 -0.62 -12.57
CA PHE A 181 5.77 -0.96 -13.44
C PHE A 181 6.27 -1.18 -14.88
N THR A 182 5.62 -2.10 -15.61
CA THR A 182 5.99 -2.40 -17.00
C THR A 182 5.49 -1.36 -17.99
N LYS A 183 4.35 -0.74 -17.68
CA LYS A 183 3.74 0.37 -18.42
C LYS A 183 3.22 1.38 -17.43
N TYR A 184 3.23 2.66 -17.81
CA TYR A 184 2.68 3.71 -16.96
C TYR A 184 1.24 3.37 -16.55
N PRO A 185 0.96 3.20 -15.25
CA PRO A 185 -0.36 2.80 -14.80
C PRO A 185 -1.38 3.88 -15.13
N GLN A 186 -2.55 3.46 -15.58
CA GLN A 186 -3.67 4.36 -15.85
C GLN A 186 -4.69 4.27 -14.73
N ILE A 187 -5.25 5.41 -14.35
CA ILE A 187 -6.37 5.43 -13.41
C ILE A 187 -7.54 4.63 -14.00
N THR A 188 -8.27 3.87 -13.18
CA THR A 188 -9.50 3.21 -13.62
C THR A 188 -10.58 4.24 -13.94
N LYS A 189 -11.54 3.86 -14.81
CA LYS A 189 -12.67 4.74 -15.15
C LYS A 189 -13.53 5.02 -13.92
N GLU A 190 -13.71 4.01 -13.08
CA GLU A 190 -14.46 4.07 -11.84
C GLU A 190 -13.84 5.07 -10.86
N SER A 191 -12.52 5.00 -10.63
CA SER A 191 -11.83 5.93 -9.74
C SER A 191 -11.81 7.35 -10.29
N ALA A 192 -11.59 7.52 -11.60
CA ALA A 192 -11.69 8.84 -12.22
C ALA A 192 -13.10 9.44 -12.07
N SER A 193 -14.15 8.64 -12.27
CA SER A 193 -15.54 9.05 -12.09
C SER A 193 -15.83 9.42 -10.64
N ALA A 194 -15.34 8.65 -9.66
CA ALA A 194 -15.52 8.92 -8.24
C ALA A 194 -14.86 10.24 -7.83
N ILE A 195 -13.64 10.52 -8.31
CA ILE A 195 -12.95 11.80 -8.05
C ILE A 195 -13.73 12.97 -8.65
N ASN A 196 -14.15 12.87 -9.93
CA ASN A 196 -14.82 13.97 -10.62
C ASN A 196 -16.23 14.28 -10.10
N SER A 197 -16.96 13.26 -9.64
CA SER A 197 -18.31 13.42 -9.10
C SER A 197 -18.34 13.72 -7.59
N GLY A 198 -17.24 13.46 -6.90
CA GLY A 198 -17.09 13.75 -5.48
C GLY A 198 -17.07 15.26 -5.22
N ARG A 199 -17.68 15.66 -4.10
CA ARG A 199 -17.64 17.06 -3.65
C ARG A 199 -16.24 17.49 -3.21
N ALA A 200 -15.45 16.52 -2.75
CA ALA A 200 -14.07 16.69 -2.35
C ALA A 200 -13.32 15.37 -2.43
N VAL A 201 -11.99 15.45 -2.49
CA VAL A 201 -11.07 14.33 -2.29
C VAL A 201 -10.39 14.50 -0.94
N ILE A 202 -10.46 13.49 -0.09
CA ILE A 202 -9.77 13.46 1.20
C ILE A 202 -8.62 12.45 1.09
N ILE A 203 -7.40 12.92 1.31
CA ILE A 203 -6.21 12.09 1.45
C ILE A 203 -5.85 12.10 2.93
N GLY A 204 -5.95 10.96 3.59
CA GLY A 204 -5.61 10.84 5.01
C GLY A 204 -4.10 10.91 5.28
N PRO A 205 -3.69 10.71 6.54
CA PRO A 205 -2.29 10.61 6.92
C PRO A 205 -1.73 9.31 6.36
N GLY A 206 -0.88 9.41 5.35
CA GLY A 206 -0.29 8.27 4.65
C GLY A 206 1.19 8.50 4.36
N HIS A 207 1.95 7.41 4.23
CA HIS A 207 3.37 7.45 3.86
C HIS A 207 3.57 7.51 2.34
N LEU A 208 4.77 7.95 1.90
CA LEU A 208 5.15 7.97 0.48
C LEU A 208 4.99 6.61 -0.19
N SER A 209 5.34 5.53 0.52
CA SER A 209 5.24 4.15 0.02
C SER A 209 3.83 3.81 -0.44
N THR A 210 2.84 4.44 0.17
CA THR A 210 1.44 4.14 -0.10
C THR A 210 0.90 5.14 -1.13
N ILE A 211 1.21 6.44 -1.02
CA ILE A 211 0.59 7.48 -1.88
C ILE A 211 1.27 7.61 -3.25
N SER A 212 2.57 7.31 -3.33
CA SER A 212 3.34 7.41 -4.58
C SER A 212 2.77 6.51 -5.69
N PRO A 213 2.42 5.22 -5.44
CA PRO A 213 1.76 4.39 -6.44
C PRO A 213 0.47 4.99 -7.01
N VAL A 214 -0.37 5.56 -6.15
CA VAL A 214 -1.64 6.17 -6.55
C VAL A 214 -1.38 7.41 -7.42
N LEU A 215 -0.45 8.26 -7.00
CA LEU A 215 -0.10 9.48 -7.74
C LEU A 215 0.65 9.20 -9.06
N ALA A 216 1.26 8.02 -9.20
CA ALA A 216 1.86 7.57 -10.45
C ALA A 216 0.83 7.17 -11.52
N CYS A 217 -0.40 6.82 -11.10
CA CYS A 217 -1.48 6.49 -12.01
C CYS A 217 -1.89 7.72 -12.83
N ARG A 218 -1.76 7.71 -14.15
CA ARG A 218 -2.09 8.87 -14.99
C ARG A 218 -3.60 8.90 -15.31
N PRO A 219 -4.27 10.07 -15.34
CA PRO A 219 -3.78 11.42 -15.00
C PRO A 219 -4.13 11.85 -13.54
N MET A 220 -3.96 10.98 -12.53
CA MET A 220 -4.36 11.21 -11.12
C MET A 220 -4.02 12.61 -10.60
N ARG A 221 -2.75 13.02 -10.69
CA ARG A 221 -2.30 14.35 -10.19
C ARG A 221 -3.08 15.51 -10.81
N LYS A 222 -3.42 15.41 -12.11
CA LYS A 222 -4.20 16.44 -12.81
C LYS A 222 -5.66 16.46 -12.33
N LEU A 223 -6.22 15.30 -11.99
CA LEU A 223 -7.57 15.19 -11.44
C LEU A 223 -7.63 15.78 -10.03
N LEU A 224 -6.66 15.46 -9.17
CA LEU A 224 -6.56 16.02 -7.82
C LEU A 224 -6.45 17.55 -7.86
N LYS A 225 -5.60 18.12 -8.72
CA LYS A 225 -5.49 19.59 -8.88
C LYS A 225 -6.77 20.29 -9.36
N LYS A 226 -7.69 19.56 -9.99
CA LYS A 226 -8.97 20.09 -10.48
C LYS A 226 -10.11 19.89 -9.49
N SER A 227 -9.92 19.04 -8.49
CA SER A 227 -10.91 18.65 -7.51
C SER A 227 -10.57 19.33 -6.19
N PHE A 228 -11.58 19.70 -5.40
CA PHE A 228 -11.30 20.25 -4.07
C PHE A 228 -10.67 19.17 -3.20
N THR A 229 -9.39 19.32 -2.85
CA THR A 229 -8.60 18.27 -2.21
C THR A 229 -8.14 18.70 -0.82
N ILE A 230 -8.44 17.88 0.18
CA ILE A 230 -7.96 18.02 1.55
C ILE A 230 -6.94 16.91 1.80
N ALA A 231 -5.73 17.26 2.23
CA ALA A 231 -4.69 16.28 2.54
C ALA A 231 -4.27 16.40 4.01
N VAL A 232 -4.29 15.29 4.74
CA VAL A 232 -3.87 15.19 6.14
C VAL A 232 -2.45 14.68 6.17
N LEU A 233 -1.54 15.43 6.81
CA LEU A 233 -0.17 15.01 6.99
C LEU A 233 -0.09 13.87 8.02
N PRO A 234 0.84 12.91 7.85
CA PRO A 234 1.15 11.99 8.93
C PRO A 234 1.79 12.77 10.10
N ARG A 235 1.64 12.24 11.32
CA ARG A 235 2.18 12.89 12.53
C ARG A 235 3.69 13.11 12.41
N LEU A 236 4.13 14.33 12.69
CA LEU A 236 5.54 14.69 12.61
C LEU A 236 6.29 14.09 13.82
N PRO A 237 7.53 13.59 13.64
CA PRO A 237 8.42 13.32 14.77
C PRO A 237 8.60 14.58 15.63
N ALA A 238 8.73 14.42 16.95
CA ALA A 238 8.92 15.55 17.86
C ALA A 238 10.18 16.38 17.50
N ASP A 239 11.21 15.70 17.01
CA ASP A 239 12.48 16.28 16.59
C ASP A 239 12.53 16.59 15.07
N TYR A 240 11.36 16.72 14.43
CA TYR A 240 11.25 17.13 13.03
C TYR A 240 11.83 18.53 12.81
N VAL A 241 12.75 18.61 11.86
CA VAL A 241 13.21 19.85 11.25
C VAL A 241 13.27 19.65 9.74
N PRO A 242 12.95 20.67 8.92
CA PRO A 242 13.05 20.56 7.46
C PRO A 242 14.43 20.09 7.02
N GLY A 243 14.48 19.13 6.10
CA GLY A 243 15.69 18.51 5.57
C GLY A 243 16.16 17.26 6.32
N ARG A 244 15.65 16.99 7.53
CA ARG A 244 16.04 15.80 8.31
C ARG A 244 15.31 14.53 7.90
N TYR A 245 14.05 14.67 7.47
CA TYR A 245 13.17 13.56 7.14
C TYR A 245 12.74 13.66 5.68
N ILE A 246 13.61 13.20 4.78
CA ILE A 246 13.49 13.37 3.33
C ILE A 246 12.11 12.95 2.82
N ALA A 247 11.58 11.80 3.24
CA ALA A 247 10.29 11.34 2.75
C ALA A 247 9.12 12.16 3.32
N LEU A 248 9.23 12.70 4.53
CA LEU A 248 8.20 13.57 5.11
C LEU A 248 8.18 14.94 4.43
N ASP A 249 9.36 15.51 4.17
CA ASP A 249 9.50 16.74 3.39
C ASP A 249 8.87 16.59 1.99
N ARG A 250 9.12 15.45 1.34
CA ARG A 250 8.52 15.11 0.04
C ARG A 250 7.00 14.93 0.12
N ILE A 251 6.45 14.38 1.21
CA ILE A 251 4.98 14.31 1.41
C ILE A 251 4.40 15.72 1.48
N ILE A 252 5.00 16.58 2.31
CA ILE A 252 4.56 17.97 2.50
C ILE A 252 4.59 18.72 1.16
N GLU A 253 5.71 18.64 0.42
CA GLU A 253 5.84 19.25 -0.91
C GLU A 253 4.81 18.69 -1.90
N THR A 254 4.64 17.37 -1.92
CA THR A 254 3.70 16.68 -2.81
C THR A 254 2.27 17.15 -2.57
N TYR A 255 1.83 17.21 -1.31
CA TYR A 255 0.47 17.63 -0.96
C TYR A 255 0.26 19.11 -1.24
N ARG A 256 1.23 19.99 -0.95
CA ARG A 256 1.17 21.40 -1.34
C ARG A 256 1.00 21.60 -2.85
N GLY A 257 1.49 20.66 -3.66
CA GLY A 257 1.38 20.73 -5.11
C GLY A 257 -0.04 20.57 -5.66
N PHE A 258 -1.01 20.09 -4.86
CA PHE A 258 -2.39 19.88 -5.34
C PHE A 258 -3.51 20.07 -4.29
N ALA A 259 -3.22 20.04 -2.99
CA ALA A 259 -4.23 20.15 -1.95
C ALA A 259 -4.64 21.62 -1.75
N ASP A 260 -5.95 21.85 -1.67
CA ASP A 260 -6.52 23.15 -1.29
C ASP A 260 -6.38 23.40 0.21
N ILE A 261 -6.47 22.34 1.02
CA ILE A 261 -6.27 22.38 2.47
C ILE A 261 -5.27 21.31 2.85
N LEU A 262 -4.19 21.75 3.50
CA LEU A 262 -3.23 20.87 4.16
C LEU A 262 -3.53 20.85 5.65
N ILE A 263 -3.88 19.68 6.18
CA ILE A 263 -4.15 19.47 7.61
C ILE A 263 -2.89 18.93 8.27
N GLN A 264 -2.53 19.54 9.39
CA GLN A 264 -1.47 19.12 10.28
C GLN A 264 -2.06 18.80 11.66
N ASP A 265 -1.45 17.88 12.40
CA ASP A 265 -1.85 17.62 13.77
C ASP A 265 -1.54 18.81 14.70
N ILE A 266 -2.50 19.15 15.57
CA ILE A 266 -2.36 20.25 16.54
C ILE A 266 -1.29 19.99 17.62
N LYS A 267 -0.85 18.74 17.80
CA LYS A 267 0.19 18.36 18.77
C LYS A 267 1.59 18.37 18.18
N ASP A 268 1.74 18.52 16.86
CA ASP A 268 3.06 18.61 16.23
C ASP A 268 3.80 19.87 16.70
N GLU A 269 5.06 19.73 17.11
CA GLU A 269 5.88 20.84 17.61
C GLU A 269 6.24 21.84 16.51
N TYR A 270 6.69 21.34 15.35
CA TYR A 270 7.00 22.17 14.20
C TYR A 270 5.72 22.60 13.48
N CYS A 271 5.49 23.90 13.30
CA CYS A 271 4.33 24.40 12.57
C CYS A 271 4.62 24.51 11.07
N ILE A 272 3.91 23.73 10.25
CA ILE A 272 4.00 23.80 8.79
C ILE A 272 3.32 25.09 8.31
N PRO A 273 4.01 25.98 7.58
CA PRO A 273 3.40 27.21 7.08
C PRO A 273 2.16 26.94 6.22
N ASN A 274 1.09 27.70 6.49
CA ASN A 274 -0.22 27.63 5.83
C ASN A 274 -0.97 26.29 5.98
N ALA A 275 -0.57 25.43 6.92
CA ALA A 275 -1.35 24.26 7.28
C ALA A 275 -2.44 24.60 8.30
N THR A 276 -3.61 23.98 8.15
CA THR A 276 -4.69 24.03 9.15
C THR A 276 -4.37 23.02 10.25
N ARG A 277 -4.33 23.47 11.51
CA ARG A 277 -3.99 22.61 12.65
C ARG A 277 -5.25 22.06 13.30
N ILE A 278 -5.41 20.74 13.25
CA ILE A 278 -6.59 20.00 13.70
C ILE A 278 -6.12 18.81 14.56
N ASN A 279 -6.93 18.32 15.49
CA ASN A 279 -6.59 17.09 16.19
C ASN A 279 -6.81 15.87 15.26
N THR A 280 -5.73 15.21 14.83
CA THR A 280 -5.79 14.08 13.88
C THR A 280 -5.77 12.71 14.56
N ASP A 281 -5.86 12.64 15.89
CA ASP A 281 -5.92 11.37 16.62
C ASP A 281 -7.13 10.54 16.19
N THR A 282 -6.91 9.26 15.88
CA THR A 282 -7.97 8.29 15.53
C THR A 282 -7.90 7.02 16.39
N ASP A 283 -7.32 7.12 17.59
CA ASP A 283 -7.16 6.02 18.56
C ASP A 283 -8.46 5.49 19.16
N SER A 284 -9.58 6.17 18.91
CA SER A 284 -10.92 5.77 19.31
C SER A 284 -11.95 6.16 18.25
N PRO A 285 -13.09 5.44 18.17
CA PRO A 285 -14.16 5.78 17.23
C PRO A 285 -14.65 7.22 17.38
N TYR A 286 -14.75 7.72 18.62
CA TYR A 286 -15.17 9.08 18.90
C TYR A 286 -14.21 10.13 18.32
N LYS A 287 -12.89 9.94 18.49
CA LYS A 287 -11.92 10.89 17.92
C LYS A 287 -11.87 10.81 16.39
N ALA A 288 -12.00 9.61 15.82
CA ALA A 288 -12.10 9.45 14.38
C ALA A 288 -13.35 10.15 13.80
N GLU A 289 -14.48 10.04 14.48
CA GLU A 289 -15.71 10.77 14.13
C GLU A 289 -15.53 12.29 14.27
N SER A 290 -14.92 12.76 15.36
CA SER A 290 -14.61 14.18 15.57
C SER A 290 -13.75 14.75 14.45
N LEU A 291 -12.67 14.05 14.07
CA LEU A 291 -11.81 14.45 12.96
C LEU A 291 -12.58 14.50 11.64
N ALA A 292 -13.45 13.50 11.38
CA ALA A 292 -14.28 13.49 10.20
C ALA A 292 -15.21 14.72 10.16
N TRP A 293 -15.85 15.09 11.27
CA TRP A 293 -16.68 16.29 11.36
C TRP A 293 -15.90 17.57 11.11
N GLU A 294 -14.69 17.72 11.67
CA GLU A 294 -13.82 18.86 11.41
C GLU A 294 -13.44 18.96 9.93
N ILE A 295 -13.01 17.85 9.31
CA ILE A 295 -12.71 17.81 7.86
C ILE A 295 -13.94 18.20 7.04
N MET A 296 -15.12 17.66 7.38
CA MET A 296 -16.36 17.95 6.67
C MET A 296 -16.83 19.40 6.84
N SER A 297 -16.52 20.05 7.96
CA SER A 297 -16.86 21.45 8.20
C SER A 297 -16.19 22.39 7.17
N HIS A 298 -14.99 22.04 6.72
CA HIS A 298 -14.28 22.77 5.66
C HIS A 298 -14.90 22.60 4.28
N LEU A 299 -15.78 21.61 4.10
CA LEU A 299 -16.53 21.48 2.87
C LEU A 299 -17.73 22.45 2.85
N GLY A 300 -18.34 22.77 4.01
CA GLY A 300 -19.58 23.54 4.11
C GLY A 300 -19.44 25.05 3.84
N SER A 301 -18.22 25.56 3.75
CA SER A 301 -17.91 26.97 3.47
C SER A 301 -17.89 27.32 1.96
N ARG A 302 -18.44 26.44 1.11
CA ARG A 302 -18.60 26.62 -0.34
C ARG A 302 -19.98 26.20 -0.81
#